data_AF-A0A1J5LII9-F1
#
_entry.id   AF-A0A1J5LII9-F1
#
_cell.length_a   1.000
_cell.length_b   1.000
_cell.length_c   1.000
_cell.angle_alpha   90.00
_cell.angle_beta   90.00
_cell.angle_gamma   90.00
#
_symmetry.space_group_name_H-M   'P 1'
#
loop_
_entity.id
_entity.type
_entity.pdbx_description
1 polymer ?
#
loop_
_entity_poly.entity_id
_entity_poly.type
_entity_poly.pdbx_seq_one_letter_code
_entity_poly.pdbx_strand_id
1 'polypeptide(L)'
;MKLKSSNRYTVSFLAILVVGVVCLLMVSANRNKKESKYPEVPAFEKKTSLDAIQLTLSEKAFNKLEKKRNRAIAKGILETSDSDYVPAVVTFRGVDYKAEIRLKGDWTDHLKDDKWSFRVKLKGDETILGMRKFSIHNPKTRGVLYTAEWLYQKAIKAEKLMGLRYGYLEGVIHVKVKGTSDYVTKEVGYYAIEETFDKRTIESNGGKESVILKFSENNWWNEVDKSLEVGADLGYKWGDFMNFGLVEKAKFEIFPFSEEKTVQDSTMFKYFKLSRGLLEDVYLGKRPIHESFNVKKLAMQNAILNLFGGVHGIHIINLRFYYNPITSKLEPIAFDGNSGGKLSKYEHFLFLNQEKDSVYLKELAYALDVVHRPNYLNKLFSDYYKEMEAFSVPLKDEFKGPGIKKVNLEFNQKLIKDELIRLKNLYNLTDINVEEELIEEVKLPAQKLWVSKGVKMEKHSSNNNKGSVYKVSRSSLKTPAYIVLKDIKVSFEEEYKTTIKLKKGDLGSHFGLRVQGTYPNRIDAVFDLQKGKLKGVKSGGNFDLAKASIKEVGGGWYECTLSGKIKESSVKIILGPTASSLNVSGWEGATNEACNAFFIPSSLKIEEKLK
;
A
#
# COMPACT_ATOMS: atom_id res chain seq x y z
N MET A 1 -23.28 -94.59 -38.33
CA MET A 1 -21.91 -94.03 -38.17
C MET A 1 -21.82 -93.29 -36.84
N LYS A 2 -21.12 -93.84 -35.84
CA LYS A 2 -20.75 -93.09 -34.61
C LYS A 2 -19.25 -92.83 -34.67
N LEU A 3 -18.88 -91.60 -35.03
CA LEU A 3 -17.48 -91.14 -35.08
C LEU A 3 -16.98 -90.90 -33.65
N LYS A 4 -16.00 -91.71 -33.22
CA LYS A 4 -15.07 -91.37 -32.13
C LYS A 4 -14.14 -90.27 -32.65
N SER A 5 -14.22 -89.08 -32.07
CA SER A 5 -13.22 -88.03 -32.26
C SER A 5 -12.57 -87.73 -30.92
N SER A 6 -11.29 -88.09 -30.80
CA SER A 6 -10.47 -87.84 -29.62
C SER A 6 -10.09 -86.35 -29.62
N ASN A 7 -10.69 -85.59 -28.71
CA ASN A 7 -10.58 -84.13 -28.63
C ASN A 7 -9.33 -83.64 -27.85
N ARG A 8 -8.26 -84.45 -27.79
CA ARG A 8 -7.05 -84.13 -27.00
C ARG A 8 -6.28 -82.92 -27.57
N TYR A 9 -6.25 -82.76 -28.89
CA TYR A 9 -5.56 -81.63 -29.54
C TYR A 9 -6.27 -80.30 -29.28
N THR A 10 -7.59 -80.30 -29.19
CA THR A 10 -8.42 -79.11 -28.97
C THR A 10 -8.31 -78.60 -27.53
N VAL A 11 -8.20 -79.51 -26.56
CA VAL A 11 -7.94 -79.16 -25.16
C VAL A 11 -6.53 -78.59 -24.98
N SER A 12 -5.52 -79.19 -25.61
CA SER A 12 -4.14 -78.66 -25.60
C SER A 12 -4.03 -77.30 -26.29
N PHE A 13 -4.73 -77.10 -27.40
CA PHE A 13 -4.76 -75.82 -28.11
C PHE A 13 -5.45 -74.72 -27.28
N LEU A 14 -6.59 -75.03 -26.64
CA LEU A 14 -7.25 -74.10 -25.72
C LEU A 14 -6.37 -73.75 -24.51
N ALA A 15 -5.65 -74.73 -23.95
CA ALA A 15 -4.75 -74.49 -22.82
C ALA A 15 -3.59 -73.54 -23.21
N ILE A 16 -2.99 -73.74 -24.39
CA ILE A 16 -1.94 -72.86 -24.92
C ILE A 16 -2.49 -71.45 -25.18
N LEU A 17 -3.71 -71.34 -25.69
CA LEU A 17 -4.36 -70.06 -25.94
C LEU A 17 -4.64 -69.30 -24.64
N VAL A 18 -5.11 -69.99 -23.60
CA VAL A 18 -5.34 -69.41 -22.27
C VAL A 18 -4.02 -68.95 -21.63
N VAL A 19 -2.96 -69.75 -21.72
CA VAL A 19 -1.62 -69.37 -21.24
C VAL A 19 -1.10 -68.16 -22.03
N GLY A 20 -1.29 -68.12 -23.35
CA GLY A 20 -0.93 -66.98 -24.19
C GLY A 20 -1.67 -65.70 -23.81
N VAL A 21 -2.97 -65.78 -23.54
CA VAL A 21 -3.78 -64.64 -23.07
C VAL A 21 -3.35 -64.18 -21.68
N VAL A 22 -3.09 -65.10 -20.76
CA VAL A 22 -2.61 -64.78 -19.41
C VAL A 22 -1.22 -64.12 -19.47
N CYS A 23 -0.31 -64.62 -20.30
CA CYS A 23 1.00 -64.00 -20.53
C CYS A 23 0.87 -62.61 -21.15
N LEU A 24 -0.02 -62.42 -22.14
CA LEU A 24 -0.32 -61.10 -22.72
C LEU A 24 -0.91 -60.13 -21.69
N LEU A 25 -1.80 -60.60 -20.82
CA LEU A 25 -2.36 -59.83 -19.73
C LEU A 25 -1.31 -59.47 -18.67
N MET A 26 -0.38 -60.38 -18.34
CA MET A 26 0.73 -60.09 -17.42
C MET A 26 1.73 -59.11 -18.04
N VAL A 27 2.07 -59.25 -19.32
CA VAL A 27 2.96 -58.31 -20.05
C VAL A 27 2.30 -56.94 -20.20
N SER A 28 0.98 -56.89 -20.46
CA SER A 28 0.18 -55.66 -20.47
C SER A 28 0.12 -55.00 -19.09
N ALA A 29 -0.10 -55.79 -18.03
CA ALA A 29 -0.15 -55.30 -16.65
C ALA A 29 1.21 -54.74 -16.19
N ASN A 30 2.32 -55.36 -16.60
CA ASN A 30 3.66 -54.86 -16.29
C ASN A 30 4.08 -53.67 -17.16
N ARG A 31 3.63 -53.58 -18.42
CA ARG A 31 3.89 -52.41 -19.29
C ARG A 31 3.06 -51.18 -18.93
N ASN A 32 1.96 -51.34 -18.18
CA ASN A 32 1.04 -50.26 -17.85
C ASN A 32 1.13 -49.74 -16.39
N LYS A 33 2.17 -50.09 -15.62
CA LYS A 33 2.47 -49.37 -14.37
C LYS A 33 2.96 -47.96 -14.72
N LYS A 34 2.00 -47.07 -14.97
CA LYS A 34 2.22 -45.64 -15.23
C LYS A 34 3.01 -45.09 -14.05
N GLU A 35 4.24 -44.62 -14.30
CA GLU A 35 5.07 -44.00 -13.27
C GLU A 35 4.26 -42.96 -12.51
N SER A 36 4.40 -42.97 -11.18
CA SER A 36 3.75 -41.98 -10.32
C SER A 36 4.13 -40.58 -10.79
N LYS A 37 3.13 -39.71 -10.96
CA LYS A 37 3.37 -38.28 -11.25
C LYS A 37 4.01 -37.54 -10.06
N TYR A 38 4.06 -38.17 -8.89
CA TYR A 38 4.70 -37.69 -7.68
C TYR A 38 6.03 -38.44 -7.49
N PRO A 39 7.17 -37.75 -7.57
CA PRO A 39 8.48 -38.37 -7.35
C PRO A 39 8.64 -38.81 -5.89
N GLU A 40 9.53 -39.78 -5.67
CA GLU A 40 10.06 -40.08 -4.33
C GLU A 40 10.82 -38.87 -3.78
N VAL A 41 10.91 -38.76 -2.45
CA VAL A 41 11.53 -37.62 -1.77
C VAL A 41 12.92 -38.03 -1.28
N PRO A 42 13.99 -37.25 -1.57
CA PRO A 42 15.32 -37.53 -1.01
C PRO A 42 15.39 -37.13 0.47
N ALA A 43 16.32 -37.72 1.22
CA ALA A 43 16.60 -37.27 2.58
C ALA A 43 17.21 -35.85 2.57
N PHE A 44 16.80 -35.02 3.51
CA PHE A 44 17.35 -33.68 3.70
C PHE A 44 17.34 -33.30 5.18
N GLU A 45 18.48 -32.79 5.65
CA GLU A 45 18.62 -32.21 6.98
C GLU A 45 18.62 -30.69 6.86
N LYS A 46 17.77 -30.03 7.64
CA LYS A 46 17.70 -28.56 7.67
C LYS A 46 19.02 -27.98 8.21
N LYS A 47 19.42 -26.83 7.68
CA LYS A 47 20.68 -26.17 8.07
C LYS A 47 20.51 -25.08 9.11
N THR A 48 19.26 -24.73 9.42
CA THR A 48 18.94 -23.54 10.22
C THR A 48 17.97 -23.85 11.35
N SER A 49 17.76 -22.87 12.23
CA SER A 49 16.78 -22.96 13.31
C SER A 49 15.33 -22.93 12.80
N LEU A 50 15.09 -22.37 11.61
CA LEU A 50 13.76 -22.32 10.99
C LEU A 50 13.29 -23.72 10.56
N ASP A 51 11.98 -23.87 10.38
CA ASP A 51 11.46 -25.07 9.72
C ASP A 51 11.86 -25.06 8.23
N ALA A 52 12.13 -26.24 7.68
CA ALA A 52 12.42 -26.40 6.25
C ALA A 52 11.18 -26.86 5.48
N ILE A 53 10.99 -26.30 4.29
CA ILE A 53 10.04 -26.76 3.29
C ILE A 53 10.80 -27.22 2.04
N GLN A 54 10.53 -28.44 1.62
CA GLN A 54 11.13 -29.04 0.43
C GLN A 54 10.07 -29.18 -0.65
N LEU A 55 10.40 -28.78 -1.88
CA LEU A 55 9.60 -29.02 -3.07
C LEU A 55 10.27 -30.06 -3.96
N THR A 56 9.68 -31.24 -4.09
CA THR A 56 10.20 -32.31 -4.94
C THR A 56 9.37 -32.43 -6.22
N LEU A 57 10.03 -32.28 -7.36
CA LEU A 57 9.46 -32.22 -8.70
C LEU A 57 10.06 -33.30 -9.60
N SER A 58 9.29 -33.80 -10.56
CA SER A 58 9.88 -34.51 -11.69
C SER A 58 10.57 -33.54 -12.64
N GLU A 59 11.62 -33.98 -13.35
CA GLU A 59 12.26 -33.18 -14.40
C GLU A 59 11.25 -32.62 -15.41
N LYS A 60 10.25 -33.41 -15.80
CA LYS A 60 9.16 -32.95 -16.69
C LYS A 60 8.37 -31.78 -16.10
N ALA A 61 8.02 -31.85 -14.81
CA ALA A 61 7.30 -30.78 -14.12
C ALA A 61 8.15 -29.52 -13.99
N PHE A 62 9.43 -29.68 -13.60
CA PHE A 62 10.38 -28.58 -13.51
C PHE A 62 10.58 -27.87 -14.86
N ASN A 63 10.81 -28.62 -15.93
CA ASN A 63 10.98 -28.05 -17.28
C ASN A 63 9.73 -27.31 -17.78
N LYS A 64 8.52 -27.71 -17.38
CA LYS A 64 7.29 -26.96 -17.69
C LYS A 64 7.28 -25.60 -16.97
N LEU A 65 7.65 -25.57 -15.69
CA LEU A 65 7.76 -24.33 -14.92
C LEU A 65 8.86 -23.42 -15.47
N GLU A 66 10.01 -23.99 -15.81
CA GLU A 66 11.14 -23.26 -16.39
C GLU A 66 10.77 -22.60 -17.73
N LYS A 67 10.09 -23.32 -18.63
CA LYS A 67 9.56 -22.74 -19.87
C LYS A 67 8.58 -21.58 -19.62
N LYS A 68 7.75 -21.67 -18.58
CA LYS A 68 6.85 -20.57 -18.19
C LYS A 68 7.65 -19.38 -17.66
N ARG A 69 8.63 -19.61 -16.80
CA ARG A 69 9.55 -18.59 -16.28
C ARG A 69 10.28 -17.86 -17.40
N ASN A 70 10.89 -18.60 -18.33
CA ASN A 70 11.69 -17.99 -19.39
C ASN A 70 10.82 -17.12 -20.32
N ARG A 71 9.58 -17.53 -20.59
CA ARG A 71 8.60 -16.68 -21.30
C ARG A 71 8.26 -15.42 -20.50
N ALA A 72 8.03 -15.55 -19.20
CA ALA A 72 7.73 -14.40 -18.35
C ALA A 72 8.91 -13.41 -18.25
N ILE A 73 10.14 -13.92 -18.15
CA ILE A 73 11.36 -13.08 -18.16
C ILE A 73 11.51 -12.35 -19.49
N ALA A 74 11.29 -13.04 -20.62
CA ALA A 74 11.35 -12.43 -21.95
C ALA A 74 10.26 -11.36 -22.14
N LYS A 75 9.06 -11.59 -21.60
CA LYS A 75 7.92 -10.68 -21.69
C LYS A 75 7.96 -9.53 -20.67
N GLY A 76 8.68 -9.70 -19.56
CA GLY A 76 8.72 -8.75 -18.44
C GLY A 76 7.63 -8.93 -17.38
N ILE A 77 6.59 -9.74 -17.67
CA ILE A 77 5.48 -10.08 -16.76
C ILE A 77 5.14 -11.58 -16.79
N LEU A 78 4.60 -12.09 -15.68
CA LEU A 78 4.12 -13.46 -15.51
C LEU A 78 2.59 -13.51 -15.54
N GLU A 79 2.04 -14.09 -16.59
CA GLU A 79 0.61 -14.42 -16.65
C GLU A 79 0.36 -15.81 -16.07
N THR A 80 -0.64 -15.97 -15.20
CA THR A 80 -0.92 -17.27 -14.56
C THR A 80 -2.34 -17.74 -14.75
N SER A 81 -2.50 -19.05 -14.91
CA SER A 81 -3.79 -19.76 -15.05
C SER A 81 -3.78 -21.06 -14.24
N ASP A 82 -4.92 -21.71 -14.06
CA ASP A 82 -4.98 -23.01 -13.40
C ASP A 82 -4.33 -24.14 -14.22
N SER A 83 -4.15 -23.96 -15.54
CA SER A 83 -3.43 -24.91 -16.39
C SER A 83 -1.91 -24.94 -16.14
N ASP A 84 -1.38 -23.90 -15.46
CA ASP A 84 0.05 -23.78 -15.17
C ASP A 84 0.50 -24.65 -13.99
N TYR A 85 -0.43 -25.24 -13.22
CA TYR A 85 -0.07 -26.14 -12.12
C TYR A 85 0.63 -27.42 -12.62
N VAL A 86 1.58 -27.89 -11.81
CA VAL A 86 2.30 -29.16 -11.99
C VAL A 86 2.29 -29.96 -10.69
N PRO A 87 2.30 -31.31 -10.75
CA PRO A 87 2.38 -32.14 -9.55
C PRO A 87 3.74 -31.99 -8.88
N ALA A 88 3.74 -31.97 -7.54
CA ALA A 88 4.92 -31.95 -6.69
C ALA A 88 4.64 -32.71 -5.39
N VAL A 89 5.70 -33.10 -4.67
CA VAL A 89 5.61 -33.48 -3.26
C VAL A 89 6.20 -32.34 -2.44
N VAL A 90 5.48 -31.94 -1.39
CA VAL A 90 5.93 -30.93 -0.42
C VAL A 90 6.30 -31.67 0.86
N THR A 91 7.51 -31.52 1.36
CA THR A 91 7.93 -32.12 2.63
C THR A 91 8.06 -31.04 3.69
N PHE A 92 7.42 -31.26 4.83
CA PHE A 92 7.46 -30.33 5.97
C PHE A 92 7.48 -31.12 7.28
N ARG A 93 8.48 -30.85 8.14
CA ARG A 93 8.70 -31.57 9.41
C ARG A 93 8.71 -33.10 9.27
N GLY A 94 9.34 -33.60 8.21
CA GLY A 94 9.47 -35.04 7.93
C GLY A 94 8.21 -35.70 7.37
N VAL A 95 7.16 -34.94 7.07
CA VAL A 95 5.91 -35.45 6.49
C VAL A 95 5.80 -35.01 5.03
N ASP A 96 5.45 -35.96 4.16
CA ASP A 96 5.29 -35.76 2.72
C ASP A 96 3.83 -35.52 2.33
N TYR A 97 3.60 -34.44 1.61
CA TYR A 97 2.28 -34.01 1.14
C TYR A 97 2.25 -33.99 -0.39
N LYS A 98 1.28 -34.70 -0.97
CA LYS A 98 0.99 -34.56 -2.40
C LYS A 98 0.43 -33.16 -2.67
N ALA A 99 0.99 -32.46 -3.65
CA ALA A 99 0.62 -31.09 -3.96
C ALA A 99 0.58 -30.81 -5.47
N GLU A 100 0.00 -29.66 -5.80
CA GLU A 100 0.18 -28.99 -7.08
C GLU A 100 0.80 -27.63 -6.84
N ILE A 101 1.81 -27.28 -7.64
CA ILE A 101 2.48 -25.99 -7.56
C ILE A 101 2.47 -25.27 -8.90
N ARG A 102 2.51 -23.94 -8.88
CA ARG A 102 2.78 -23.09 -10.04
C ARG A 102 3.63 -21.89 -9.64
N LEU A 103 4.24 -21.21 -10.62
CA LEU A 103 4.89 -19.92 -10.38
C LEU A 103 3.89 -18.89 -9.83
N LYS A 104 4.36 -18.01 -8.94
CA LYS A 104 3.61 -16.92 -8.28
C LYS A 104 4.19 -15.57 -8.69
N GLY A 105 3.34 -14.55 -8.72
CA GLY A 105 3.70 -13.16 -9.00
C GLY A 105 3.16 -12.72 -10.35
N ASP A 106 3.11 -11.41 -10.53
CA ASP A 106 2.83 -10.76 -11.82
C ASP A 106 4.13 -10.18 -12.39
N TRP A 107 4.98 -9.62 -11.52
CA TRP A 107 6.31 -9.14 -11.87
C TRP A 107 7.37 -10.25 -11.86
N THR A 108 8.41 -10.07 -12.67
CA THR A 108 9.53 -11.02 -12.81
C THR A 108 10.49 -11.05 -11.62
N ASP A 109 10.37 -10.12 -10.67
CA ASP A 109 11.12 -10.13 -9.41
C ASP A 109 10.86 -11.39 -8.57
N HIS A 110 9.68 -12.00 -8.71
CA HIS A 110 9.34 -13.30 -8.15
C HIS A 110 10.10 -14.48 -8.78
N LEU A 111 10.75 -14.28 -9.93
CA LEU A 111 11.32 -15.33 -10.78
C LEU A 111 12.84 -15.18 -11.00
N LYS A 112 13.46 -14.17 -10.37
CA LYS A 112 14.89 -13.91 -10.51
C LYS A 112 15.72 -15.04 -9.94
N ASP A 113 16.84 -15.31 -10.60
CA ASP A 113 17.83 -16.32 -10.21
C ASP A 113 17.19 -17.70 -10.03
N ASP A 114 17.66 -18.47 -9.05
CA ASP A 114 17.17 -19.81 -8.70
C ASP A 114 16.06 -19.82 -7.63
N LYS A 115 15.77 -18.67 -6.98
CA LYS A 115 14.76 -18.57 -5.90
C LYS A 115 13.38 -18.16 -6.46
N TRP A 116 12.72 -19.11 -7.12
CA TRP A 116 11.41 -18.86 -7.73
C TRP A 116 10.29 -18.85 -6.69
N SER A 117 9.33 -17.95 -6.85
CA SER A 117 8.14 -17.92 -5.99
C SER A 117 7.08 -18.89 -6.49
N PHE A 118 6.44 -19.61 -5.56
CA PHE A 118 5.44 -20.61 -5.87
C PHE A 118 4.12 -20.37 -5.14
N ARG A 119 3.02 -20.78 -5.79
CA ARG A 119 1.74 -21.02 -5.14
C ARG A 119 1.56 -22.54 -5.04
N VAL A 120 1.28 -23.01 -3.83
CA VAL A 120 1.17 -24.42 -3.46
C VAL A 120 -0.28 -24.73 -3.08
N LYS A 121 -0.82 -25.82 -3.63
CA LYS A 121 -2.14 -26.38 -3.31
C LYS A 121 -1.93 -27.83 -2.86
N LEU A 122 -2.10 -28.12 -1.57
CA LEU A 122 -2.07 -29.50 -1.06
C LEU A 122 -3.30 -30.29 -1.55
N LYS A 123 -3.14 -31.60 -1.75
CA LYS A 123 -4.22 -32.51 -2.15
C LYS A 123 -5.04 -32.95 -0.94
N GLY A 124 -6.30 -33.28 -1.19
CA GLY A 124 -7.25 -33.67 -0.15
C GLY A 124 -7.53 -32.52 0.82
N ASP A 125 -7.66 -32.86 2.10
CA ASP A 125 -7.87 -31.94 3.22
C ASP A 125 -6.62 -31.70 4.07
N GLU A 126 -5.47 -32.19 3.62
CA GLU A 126 -4.16 -32.00 4.25
C GLU A 126 -3.81 -30.52 4.40
N THR A 127 -3.07 -30.21 5.47
CA THR A 127 -2.65 -28.84 5.76
C THR A 127 -1.23 -28.76 6.32
N ILE A 128 -0.51 -27.70 5.96
CA ILE A 128 0.75 -27.30 6.59
C ILE A 128 0.50 -26.01 7.36
N LEU A 129 0.79 -26.00 8.66
CA LEU A 129 0.49 -24.86 9.55
C LEU A 129 -0.99 -24.43 9.45
N GLY A 130 -1.88 -25.42 9.23
CA GLY A 130 -3.30 -25.27 8.99
C GLY A 130 -3.69 -24.70 7.61
N MET A 131 -2.73 -24.47 6.71
CA MET A 131 -2.96 -23.94 5.36
C MET A 131 -3.01 -25.08 4.36
N ARG A 132 -4.08 -25.11 3.54
CA ARG A 132 -4.14 -26.02 2.38
C ARG A 132 -3.59 -25.35 1.11
N LYS A 133 -3.80 -24.04 1.01
CA LYS A 133 -3.26 -23.20 -0.07
C LYS A 133 -2.38 -22.13 0.55
N PHE A 134 -1.15 -22.03 0.07
CA PHE A 134 -0.20 -21.02 0.52
C PHE A 134 0.78 -20.70 -0.60
N SER A 135 1.50 -19.62 -0.42
CA SER A 135 2.61 -19.22 -1.26
C SER A 135 3.90 -19.33 -0.48
N ILE A 136 4.96 -19.73 -1.17
CA ILE A 136 6.33 -19.50 -0.71
C ILE A 136 6.98 -18.55 -1.72
N HIS A 137 7.55 -17.45 -1.25
CA HIS A 137 8.08 -16.41 -2.13
C HIS A 137 9.28 -15.71 -1.53
N ASN A 138 10.08 -15.09 -2.40
CA ASN A 138 11.22 -14.32 -1.99
C ASN A 138 10.77 -13.17 -1.06
N PRO A 139 11.24 -13.08 0.19
CA PRO A 139 10.83 -12.03 1.14
C PRO A 139 10.94 -10.60 0.59
N LYS A 140 11.84 -10.34 -0.36
CA LYS A 140 12.01 -9.04 -1.04
C LYS A 140 10.78 -8.58 -1.83
N THR A 141 9.87 -9.50 -2.17
CA THR A 141 8.65 -9.21 -2.95
C THR A 141 7.49 -8.70 -2.09
N ARG A 142 7.72 -8.49 -0.78
CA ARG A 142 6.75 -7.92 0.18
C ARG A 142 7.30 -6.67 0.89
N GLY A 143 8.17 -5.94 0.20
CA GLY A 143 8.80 -4.72 0.70
C GLY A 143 10.25 -4.92 1.13
N VAL A 144 10.92 -3.80 1.43
CA VAL A 144 12.35 -3.76 1.75
C VAL A 144 12.67 -4.07 3.22
N LEU A 145 11.64 -4.09 4.08
CA LEU A 145 11.77 -4.39 5.51
C LEU A 145 11.20 -5.77 5.78
N TYR A 146 12.06 -6.79 5.79
CA TYR A 146 11.60 -8.17 5.56
C TYR A 146 10.60 -8.69 6.58
N THR A 147 10.66 -8.25 7.84
CA THR A 147 9.74 -8.65 8.92
C THR A 147 8.51 -7.75 9.07
N ALA A 148 8.36 -6.70 8.25
CA ALA A 148 7.28 -5.75 8.38
C ALA A 148 5.91 -6.36 8.02
N GLU A 149 5.83 -7.10 6.91
CA GLU A 149 4.56 -7.74 6.48
C GLU A 149 4.09 -8.76 7.50
N TRP A 150 5.02 -9.53 8.08
CA TRP A 150 4.71 -10.44 9.17
C TRP A 150 4.14 -9.72 10.39
N LEU A 151 4.79 -8.65 10.88
CA LEU A 151 4.31 -7.92 12.05
C LEU A 151 3.00 -7.16 11.76
N TYR A 152 2.80 -6.70 10.52
CA TYR A 152 1.54 -6.12 10.06
C TYR A 152 0.39 -7.13 10.20
N GLN A 153 0.57 -8.36 9.70
CA GLN A 153 -0.44 -9.42 9.85
C GLN A 153 -0.68 -9.80 11.32
N LYS A 154 0.35 -9.76 12.18
CA LYS A 154 0.20 -9.95 13.63
C LYS A 154 -0.63 -8.83 14.28
N ALA A 155 -0.42 -7.57 13.90
CA ALA A 155 -1.20 -6.43 14.39
C ALA A 155 -2.67 -6.53 13.99
N ILE A 156 -2.93 -6.90 12.74
CA ILE A 156 -4.29 -7.15 12.22
C ILE A 156 -5.00 -8.21 13.06
N LYS A 157 -4.34 -9.34 13.35
CA LYS A 157 -4.92 -10.42 14.16
C LYS A 157 -5.10 -10.05 15.63
N ALA A 158 -4.21 -9.22 16.20
CA ALA A 158 -4.34 -8.74 17.57
C ALA A 158 -5.65 -7.95 17.78
N GLU A 159 -6.07 -7.19 16.76
CA GLU A 159 -7.34 -6.46 16.74
C GLU A 159 -8.54 -7.28 16.22
N LYS A 160 -8.40 -8.62 16.14
CA LYS A 160 -9.46 -9.55 15.68
C LYS A 160 -10.00 -9.22 14.29
N LEU A 161 -9.13 -8.67 13.43
CA LEU A 161 -9.41 -8.45 12.01
C LEU A 161 -8.93 -9.64 11.17
N MET A 162 -9.40 -9.72 9.93
CA MET A 162 -8.99 -10.81 9.03
C MET A 162 -7.56 -10.59 8.52
N GLY A 163 -6.62 -11.32 9.10
CA GLY A 163 -5.23 -11.37 8.70
C GLY A 163 -4.82 -12.74 8.17
N LEU A 164 -3.77 -12.76 7.36
CA LEU A 164 -3.19 -13.97 6.79
C LEU A 164 -2.22 -14.61 7.79
N ARG A 165 -2.07 -15.93 7.72
CA ARG A 165 -0.89 -16.57 8.31
C ARG A 165 0.33 -16.24 7.44
N TYR A 166 1.36 -15.73 8.10
CA TYR A 166 2.60 -15.31 7.48
C TYR A 166 3.77 -15.78 8.35
N GLY A 167 4.88 -16.20 7.74
CA GLY A 167 6.09 -16.60 8.44
C GLY A 167 7.28 -16.77 7.50
N TYR A 168 8.36 -17.38 8.01
CA TYR A 168 9.57 -17.65 7.22
C TYR A 168 10.05 -19.08 7.44
N LEU A 169 10.63 -19.66 6.38
CA LEU A 169 11.05 -21.05 6.29
C LEU A 169 12.38 -21.13 5.53
N GLU A 170 13.15 -22.18 5.76
CA GLU A 170 14.23 -22.61 4.86
C GLU A 170 13.64 -23.32 3.65
N GLY A 171 14.12 -23.02 2.44
CA GLY A 171 13.59 -23.51 1.18
C GLY A 171 14.55 -24.41 0.42
N VAL A 172 14.04 -25.55 -0.05
CA VAL A 172 14.80 -26.50 -0.87
C VAL A 172 13.96 -26.97 -2.03
N ILE A 173 14.57 -27.13 -3.21
CA ILE A 173 13.92 -27.66 -4.41
C ILE A 173 14.72 -28.87 -4.89
N HIS A 174 14.05 -30.01 -5.02
CA HIS A 174 14.60 -31.23 -5.58
C HIS A 174 13.98 -31.51 -6.94
N VAL A 175 14.82 -31.79 -7.94
CA VAL A 175 14.38 -32.19 -9.28
C VAL A 175 14.86 -33.60 -9.54
N LYS A 176 13.91 -34.54 -9.59
CA LYS A 176 14.16 -35.96 -9.88
C LYS A 176 14.56 -36.13 -11.34
N VAL A 177 15.78 -36.62 -11.57
CA VAL A 177 16.32 -36.88 -12.90
C VAL A 177 15.56 -38.04 -13.55
N LYS A 178 15.16 -37.89 -14.80
CA LYS A 178 14.35 -38.90 -15.49
C LYS A 178 15.15 -40.20 -15.67
N GLY A 179 14.58 -41.32 -15.24
CA GLY A 179 15.14 -42.65 -15.44
C GLY A 179 16.31 -43.01 -14.52
N THR A 180 16.64 -42.18 -13.52
CA THR A 180 17.70 -42.47 -12.54
C THR A 180 17.22 -42.34 -11.10
N SER A 181 18.03 -42.80 -10.14
CA SER A 181 17.83 -42.59 -8.70
C SER A 181 18.15 -41.17 -8.24
N ASP A 182 18.74 -40.34 -9.11
CA ASP A 182 19.40 -39.09 -8.71
C ASP A 182 18.46 -37.88 -8.68
N TYR A 183 18.91 -36.85 -7.97
CA TYR A 183 18.22 -35.57 -7.83
C TYR A 183 19.20 -34.42 -8.07
N VAL A 184 18.72 -33.38 -8.75
CA VAL A 184 19.34 -32.06 -8.70
C VAL A 184 18.71 -31.30 -7.54
N THR A 185 19.50 -30.99 -6.52
CA THR A 185 19.04 -30.27 -5.32
C THR A 185 19.49 -28.82 -5.37
N LYS A 186 18.55 -27.89 -5.17
CA LYS A 186 18.80 -26.45 -5.04
C LYS A 186 18.35 -26.01 -3.66
N GLU A 187 19.31 -25.62 -2.84
CA GLU A 187 19.05 -24.93 -1.57
C GLU A 187 18.87 -23.45 -1.88
N VAL A 188 17.63 -22.97 -1.76
CA VAL A 188 17.22 -21.66 -2.26
C VAL A 188 17.09 -20.64 -1.14
N GLY A 189 17.73 -20.86 0.01
CA GLY A 189 17.74 -19.96 1.17
C GLY A 189 16.36 -19.82 1.83
N TYR A 190 16.05 -18.65 2.38
CA TYR A 190 14.81 -18.40 3.12
C TYR A 190 13.66 -17.96 2.21
N TYR A 191 12.49 -18.55 2.44
CA TYR A 191 11.21 -18.11 1.89
C TYR A 191 10.38 -17.41 2.96
N ALA A 192 9.60 -16.42 2.53
CA ALA A 192 8.38 -16.08 3.24
C ALA A 192 7.30 -17.09 2.86
N ILE A 193 6.54 -17.58 3.84
CA ILE A 193 5.32 -18.36 3.62
C ILE A 193 4.11 -17.50 3.93
N GLU A 194 3.14 -17.46 3.01
CA GLU A 194 1.95 -16.62 3.09
C GLU A 194 0.70 -17.43 2.74
N GLU A 195 -0.31 -17.36 3.59
CA GLU A 195 -1.60 -17.98 3.34
C GLU A 195 -2.26 -17.46 2.07
N THR A 196 -2.85 -18.35 1.28
CA THR A 196 -3.68 -17.97 0.14
C THR A 196 -5.15 -18.13 0.50
N PHE A 197 -5.98 -17.16 0.08
CA PHE A 197 -7.41 -17.11 0.37
C PHE A 197 -8.14 -18.42 0.04
N ASP A 198 -8.65 -19.08 1.07
CA ASP A 198 -9.66 -20.13 0.97
C ASP A 198 -10.57 -20.13 2.22
N LYS A 199 -11.46 -21.13 2.33
CA LYS A 199 -12.36 -21.23 3.50
C LYS A 199 -11.62 -21.29 4.84
N ARG A 200 -10.46 -21.93 4.91
CA ARG A 200 -9.63 -22.05 6.13
C ARG A 200 -9.03 -20.70 6.51
N THR A 201 -8.83 -19.78 5.57
CA THR A 201 -8.48 -18.38 5.88
C THR A 201 -9.59 -17.71 6.66
N ILE A 202 -10.84 -17.90 6.24
CA ILE A 202 -12.01 -17.37 6.95
C ILE A 202 -12.13 -18.01 8.34
N GLU A 203 -12.09 -19.34 8.41
CA GLU A 203 -12.23 -20.11 9.65
C GLU A 203 -11.13 -19.78 10.67
N SER A 204 -9.87 -19.64 10.23
CA SER A 204 -8.74 -19.29 11.10
C SER A 204 -8.81 -17.87 11.67
N ASN A 205 -9.64 -17.00 11.07
CA ASN A 205 -9.95 -15.66 11.57
C ASN A 205 -11.29 -15.63 12.34
N GLY A 206 -11.88 -16.79 12.66
CA GLY A 206 -13.13 -16.91 13.40
C GLY A 206 -14.40 -16.60 12.58
N GLY A 207 -14.28 -16.49 11.25
CA GLY A 207 -15.42 -16.29 10.36
C GLY A 207 -16.14 -17.60 10.02
N LYS A 208 -17.43 -17.49 9.67
CA LYS A 208 -18.18 -18.61 9.07
C LYS A 208 -17.88 -18.73 7.58
N GLU A 209 -17.88 -19.95 7.04
CA GLU A 209 -17.64 -20.20 5.61
C GLU A 209 -18.56 -19.32 4.74
N SER A 210 -17.95 -18.58 3.83
CA SER A 210 -18.58 -17.62 2.93
C SER A 210 -17.62 -17.28 1.80
N VAL A 211 -17.91 -16.21 1.06
CA VAL A 211 -17.13 -15.76 -0.08
C VAL A 211 -16.13 -14.65 0.29
N ILE A 212 -15.01 -14.64 -0.43
CA ILE A 212 -14.04 -13.55 -0.44
C ILE A 212 -14.12 -12.89 -1.80
N LEU A 213 -14.40 -11.59 -1.82
CA LEU A 213 -14.49 -10.75 -3.01
C LEU A 213 -13.12 -10.15 -3.34
N LYS A 214 -12.85 -10.02 -4.65
CA LYS A 214 -11.73 -9.28 -5.24
C LYS A 214 -12.22 -8.46 -6.44
N PHE A 215 -11.49 -7.43 -6.79
CA PHE A 215 -11.62 -6.78 -8.09
C PHE A 215 -10.81 -7.54 -9.15
N SER A 216 -11.29 -7.56 -10.38
CA SER A 216 -10.60 -8.12 -11.53
C SER A 216 -9.38 -7.29 -11.87
N GLU A 217 -8.24 -7.93 -12.02
CA GLU A 217 -6.98 -7.25 -12.32
C GLU A 217 -6.67 -7.29 -13.84
N ASN A 218 -7.52 -7.94 -14.63
CA ASN A 218 -7.26 -8.21 -16.05
C ASN A 218 -7.05 -6.94 -16.86
N ASN A 219 -7.90 -5.92 -16.70
CA ASN A 219 -7.77 -4.67 -17.45
C ASN A 219 -6.46 -3.93 -17.10
N TRP A 220 -6.05 -3.98 -15.82
CA TRP A 220 -4.79 -3.39 -15.38
C TRP A 220 -3.60 -4.10 -16.01
N TRP A 221 -3.53 -5.42 -15.89
CA TRP A 221 -2.39 -6.19 -16.40
C TRP A 221 -2.33 -6.26 -17.93
N ASN A 222 -3.48 -6.23 -18.62
CA ASN A 222 -3.51 -6.12 -20.08
C ASN A 222 -2.96 -4.77 -20.57
N GLU A 223 -3.18 -3.68 -19.83
CA GLU A 223 -2.62 -2.37 -20.18
C GLU A 223 -1.12 -2.30 -19.87
N VAL A 224 -0.69 -2.89 -18.74
CA VAL A 224 0.73 -3.04 -18.42
C VAL A 224 1.44 -3.83 -19.52
N ASP A 225 0.84 -4.92 -20.00
CA ASP A 225 1.40 -5.76 -21.05
C ASP A 225 1.63 -4.97 -22.36
N LYS A 226 0.60 -4.27 -22.84
CA LYS A 226 0.70 -3.38 -24.01
C LYS A 226 1.75 -2.29 -23.81
N SER A 227 1.82 -1.72 -22.62
CA SER A 227 2.78 -0.66 -22.29
C SER A 227 4.22 -1.17 -22.30
N LEU A 228 4.44 -2.42 -21.91
CA LEU A 228 5.75 -3.08 -22.00
C LEU A 228 6.13 -3.37 -23.45
N GLU A 229 5.20 -3.87 -24.26
CA GLU A 229 5.42 -4.13 -25.69
C GLU A 229 5.85 -2.85 -26.43
N VAL A 230 5.16 -1.73 -26.19
CA VAL A 230 5.48 -0.44 -26.84
C VAL A 230 6.73 0.21 -26.25
N GLY A 231 6.89 0.15 -24.92
CA GLY A 231 7.97 0.85 -24.21
C GLY A 231 9.35 0.22 -24.39
N ALA A 232 9.42 -1.11 -24.57
CA ALA A 232 10.66 -1.85 -24.69
C ALA A 232 11.53 -1.38 -25.87
N ASP A 233 10.93 -1.13 -27.03
CA ASP A 233 11.64 -0.70 -28.24
C ASP A 233 12.14 0.75 -28.16
N LEU A 234 11.57 1.54 -27.24
CA LEU A 234 11.84 2.96 -27.10
C LEU A 234 12.67 3.31 -25.84
N GLY A 235 13.00 2.32 -25.00
CA GLY A 235 13.80 2.50 -23.78
C GLY A 235 13.05 3.19 -22.62
N TYR A 236 11.73 3.27 -22.67
CA TYR A 236 10.90 3.87 -21.61
C TYR A 236 10.38 2.83 -20.62
N LYS A 237 9.96 3.28 -19.44
CA LYS A 237 9.36 2.40 -18.42
C LYS A 237 7.87 2.20 -18.74
N TRP A 238 7.32 1.05 -18.35
CA TRP A 238 5.90 0.73 -18.54
C TRP A 238 4.94 1.81 -18.02
N GLY A 239 5.30 2.46 -16.90
CA GLY A 239 4.50 3.52 -16.30
C GLY A 239 4.43 4.80 -17.15
N ASP A 240 5.39 5.02 -18.05
CA ASP A 240 5.42 6.20 -18.92
C ASP A 240 4.38 6.10 -20.04
N PHE A 241 3.94 4.89 -20.39
CA PHE A 241 2.96 4.61 -21.43
C PHE A 241 1.60 4.10 -20.93
N MET A 242 1.48 3.86 -19.62
CA MET A 242 0.21 3.44 -19.02
C MET A 242 -0.88 4.49 -19.23
N ASN A 243 -1.98 4.11 -19.88
CA ASN A 243 -3.14 4.98 -19.98
C ASN A 243 -4.01 4.86 -18.72
N PHE A 244 -3.57 5.50 -17.63
CA PHE A 244 -4.30 5.54 -16.37
C PHE A 244 -5.76 6.02 -16.54
N GLY A 245 -6.01 6.96 -17.47
CA GLY A 245 -7.36 7.43 -17.76
C GLY A 245 -8.27 6.37 -18.38
N LEU A 246 -7.74 5.42 -19.15
CA LEU A 246 -8.50 4.26 -19.63
C LEU A 246 -8.71 3.22 -18.53
N VAL A 247 -7.69 2.95 -17.72
CA VAL A 247 -7.77 2.00 -16.61
C VAL A 247 -8.74 2.47 -15.53
N GLU A 248 -8.76 3.77 -15.22
CA GLU A 248 -9.69 4.38 -14.25
C GLU A 248 -11.14 4.41 -14.78
N LYS A 249 -11.33 4.61 -16.09
CA LYS A 249 -12.66 4.52 -16.74
C LYS A 249 -13.14 3.08 -16.88
N ALA A 250 -12.23 2.11 -16.92
CA ALA A 250 -12.58 0.71 -16.96
C ALA A 250 -13.18 0.31 -15.61
N LYS A 251 -14.46 -0.07 -15.62
CA LYS A 251 -15.13 -0.60 -14.44
C LYS A 251 -14.42 -1.89 -14.02
N PHE A 252 -13.90 -1.94 -12.80
CA PHE A 252 -13.30 -3.15 -12.25
C PHE A 252 -14.41 -4.12 -11.87
N GLU A 253 -14.47 -5.26 -12.58
CA GLU A 253 -15.44 -6.31 -12.26
C GLU A 253 -15.13 -6.94 -10.90
N ILE A 254 -16.18 -7.36 -10.17
CA ILE A 254 -16.03 -7.98 -8.85
C ILE A 254 -16.25 -9.49 -8.97
N PHE A 255 -15.26 -10.26 -8.57
CA PHE A 255 -15.24 -11.72 -8.61
C PHE A 255 -15.04 -12.34 -7.23
N PRO A 256 -15.54 -13.55 -6.98
CA PRO A 256 -15.15 -14.32 -5.81
C PRO A 256 -13.76 -14.95 -6.03
N PHE A 257 -12.95 -15.11 -4.98
CA PHE A 257 -11.60 -15.68 -5.15
C PHE A 257 -11.58 -17.16 -5.59
N SER A 258 -12.63 -17.92 -5.29
CA SER A 258 -12.79 -19.33 -5.70
C SER A 258 -13.98 -19.48 -6.65
N GLU A 259 -13.89 -18.89 -7.85
CA GLU A 259 -14.98 -18.76 -8.84
C GLU A 259 -15.71 -20.07 -9.13
N GLU A 260 -15.00 -21.09 -9.59
CA GLU A 260 -15.60 -22.39 -9.93
C GLU A 260 -16.38 -22.99 -8.75
N LYS A 261 -15.75 -23.09 -7.58
CA LYS A 261 -16.40 -23.60 -6.35
C LYS A 261 -17.63 -22.75 -5.97
N THR A 262 -17.52 -21.44 -6.11
CA THR A 262 -18.58 -20.49 -5.72
C THR A 262 -19.80 -20.63 -6.62
N VAL A 263 -19.61 -20.84 -7.92
CA VAL A 263 -20.71 -21.00 -8.88
C VAL A 263 -21.39 -22.37 -8.75
N GLN A 264 -20.62 -23.41 -8.44
CA GLN A 264 -21.16 -24.77 -8.25
C GLN A 264 -21.94 -24.94 -6.93
N ASP A 265 -21.60 -24.16 -5.89
CA ASP A 265 -22.30 -24.18 -4.60
C ASP A 265 -23.42 -23.12 -4.55
N SER A 266 -24.67 -23.56 -4.46
CA SER A 266 -25.83 -22.67 -4.47
C SER A 266 -25.87 -21.65 -3.32
N THR A 267 -25.30 -21.98 -2.15
CA THR A 267 -25.24 -21.09 -0.98
C THR A 267 -24.14 -20.04 -1.19
N MET A 268 -22.95 -20.48 -1.60
CA MET A 268 -21.85 -19.57 -1.91
C MET A 268 -22.20 -18.62 -3.06
N PHE A 269 -22.90 -19.11 -4.08
CA PHE A 269 -23.37 -18.26 -5.19
C PHE A 269 -24.34 -17.18 -4.73
N LYS A 270 -25.26 -17.50 -3.79
CA LYS A 270 -26.17 -16.51 -3.19
C LYS A 270 -25.39 -15.47 -2.39
N TYR A 271 -24.43 -15.89 -1.56
CA TYR A 271 -23.57 -14.97 -0.82
C TYR A 271 -22.75 -14.07 -1.75
N PHE A 272 -22.21 -14.62 -2.84
CA PHE A 272 -21.53 -13.83 -3.86
C PHE A 272 -22.43 -12.77 -4.48
N LYS A 273 -23.64 -13.12 -4.93
CA LYS A 273 -24.57 -12.14 -5.52
C LYS A 273 -24.90 -10.99 -4.58
N LEU A 274 -25.21 -11.31 -3.31
CA LEU A 274 -25.55 -10.31 -2.29
C LEU A 274 -24.37 -9.38 -2.02
N SER A 275 -23.23 -9.97 -1.67
CA SER A 275 -22.02 -9.24 -1.29
C SER A 275 -21.40 -8.44 -2.44
N ARG A 276 -21.48 -8.94 -3.67
CA ARG A 276 -21.12 -8.19 -4.88
C ARG A 276 -21.93 -6.90 -5.00
N GLY A 277 -23.25 -6.97 -4.80
CA GLY A 277 -24.12 -5.78 -4.84
C GLY A 277 -23.74 -4.76 -3.75
N LEU A 278 -23.45 -5.22 -2.52
CA LEU A 278 -22.99 -4.35 -1.43
C LEU A 278 -21.69 -3.61 -1.78
N LEU A 279 -20.71 -4.32 -2.35
CA LEU A 279 -19.41 -3.74 -2.71
C LEU A 279 -19.54 -2.81 -3.92
N GLU A 280 -20.31 -3.22 -4.93
CA GLU A 280 -20.55 -2.45 -6.15
C GLU A 280 -21.26 -1.11 -5.86
N ASP A 281 -22.27 -1.11 -4.97
CA ASP A 281 -22.98 0.12 -4.61
C ASP A 281 -22.07 1.14 -3.90
N VAL A 282 -21.14 0.68 -3.04
CA VAL A 282 -20.14 1.55 -2.41
C VAL A 282 -19.11 2.03 -3.42
N TYR A 283 -18.58 1.11 -4.25
CA TYR A 283 -17.63 1.43 -5.32
C TYR A 283 -18.17 2.49 -6.28
N LEU A 284 -19.47 2.44 -6.62
CA LEU A 284 -20.15 3.41 -7.49
C LEU A 284 -20.68 4.65 -6.75
N GLY A 285 -20.42 4.79 -5.44
CA GLY A 285 -20.87 5.93 -4.64
C GLY A 285 -22.39 6.02 -4.43
N LYS A 286 -23.12 4.94 -4.71
CA LYS A 286 -24.58 4.84 -4.59
C LYS A 286 -25.04 4.63 -3.15
N ARG A 287 -24.17 4.05 -2.31
CA ARG A 287 -24.47 3.67 -0.94
C ARG A 287 -23.35 4.09 0.00
N PRO A 288 -23.66 4.62 1.21
CA PRO A 288 -22.63 4.92 2.20
C PRO A 288 -21.98 3.65 2.74
N ILE A 289 -20.72 3.75 3.16
CA ILE A 289 -19.89 2.62 3.61
C ILE A 289 -20.58 1.84 4.73
N HIS A 290 -21.21 2.51 5.69
CA HIS A 290 -21.81 1.88 6.87
C HIS A 290 -22.98 0.95 6.57
N GLU A 291 -23.62 1.10 5.41
CA GLU A 291 -24.69 0.20 4.97
C GLU A 291 -24.16 -1.11 4.38
N SER A 292 -22.92 -1.15 3.87
CA SER A 292 -22.33 -2.36 3.28
C SER A 292 -21.25 -3.00 4.15
N PHE A 293 -20.52 -2.23 4.95
CA PHE A 293 -19.35 -2.69 5.69
C PHE A 293 -19.56 -2.74 7.19
N ASN A 294 -18.82 -3.62 7.86
CA ASN A 294 -18.56 -3.48 9.28
C ASN A 294 -17.56 -2.33 9.48
N VAL A 295 -18.09 -1.14 9.76
CA VAL A 295 -17.29 0.10 9.82
C VAL A 295 -16.21 0.08 10.89
N LYS A 296 -16.45 -0.56 12.04
CA LYS A 296 -15.44 -0.70 13.11
C LYS A 296 -14.23 -1.48 12.61
N LYS A 297 -14.47 -2.62 11.95
CA LYS A 297 -13.40 -3.45 11.39
C LYS A 297 -12.69 -2.76 10.23
N LEU A 298 -13.44 -2.09 9.35
CA LEU A 298 -12.87 -1.32 8.25
C LEU A 298 -11.97 -0.19 8.74
N ALA A 299 -12.44 0.55 9.75
CA ALA A 299 -11.72 1.70 10.28
C ALA A 299 -10.45 1.29 11.03
N MET A 300 -10.52 0.23 11.86
CA MET A 300 -9.35 -0.32 12.53
C MET A 300 -8.32 -0.87 11.53
N GLN A 301 -8.77 -1.56 10.48
CA GLN A 301 -7.86 -2.02 9.43
C GLN A 301 -7.17 -0.85 8.71
N ASN A 302 -7.91 0.23 8.36
CA ASN A 302 -7.34 1.40 7.72
C ASN A 302 -6.32 2.12 8.63
N ALA A 303 -6.60 2.18 9.94
CA ALA A 303 -5.70 2.76 10.94
C ALA A 303 -4.39 1.96 11.07
N ILE A 304 -4.45 0.62 11.17
CA ILE A 304 -3.27 -0.25 11.24
C ILE A 304 -2.48 -0.23 9.92
N LEU A 305 -3.18 -0.22 8.77
CA LEU A 305 -2.53 -0.09 7.47
C LEU A 305 -1.68 1.18 7.39
N ASN A 306 -2.20 2.31 7.86
CA ASN A 306 -1.45 3.57 7.91
C ASN A 306 -0.31 3.52 8.93
N LEU A 307 -0.51 2.92 10.10
CA LEU A 307 0.56 2.76 11.11
C LEU A 307 1.77 2.07 10.49
N PHE A 308 1.54 1.02 9.71
CA PHE A 308 2.56 0.25 9.02
C PHE A 308 3.05 0.87 7.70
N GLY A 309 2.50 2.00 7.24
CA GLY A 309 2.77 2.51 5.90
C GLY A 309 2.43 1.51 4.80
N GLY A 310 1.50 0.59 5.05
CA GLY A 310 1.13 -0.54 4.19
C GLY A 310 0.21 -0.13 3.03
N VAL A 311 0.45 1.04 2.44
CA VAL A 311 -0.45 1.69 1.48
C VAL A 311 -0.60 0.93 0.18
N HIS A 312 0.31 0.00 -0.14
CA HIS A 312 0.12 -0.85 -1.31
C HIS A 312 -1.17 -1.68 -1.24
N GLY A 313 -1.61 -2.03 -0.03
CA GLY A 313 -2.86 -2.77 0.20
C GLY A 313 -4.13 -1.99 -0.11
N ILE A 314 -4.07 -0.67 -0.34
CA ILE A 314 -5.26 0.14 -0.66
C ILE A 314 -5.57 0.19 -2.16
N HIS A 315 -4.62 -0.20 -3.02
CA HIS A 315 -4.87 -0.23 -4.46
C HIS A 315 -6.02 -1.18 -4.77
N ILE A 316 -6.89 -0.79 -5.69
CA ILE A 316 -8.13 -1.53 -5.98
C ILE A 316 -7.88 -3.02 -6.29
N ILE A 317 -6.77 -3.31 -6.97
CA ILE A 317 -6.34 -4.68 -7.32
C ILE A 317 -5.93 -5.52 -6.11
N ASN A 318 -5.53 -4.89 -5.00
CA ASN A 318 -5.12 -5.55 -3.76
C ASN A 318 -6.23 -5.66 -2.71
N LEU A 319 -7.37 -4.98 -2.92
CA LEU A 319 -8.50 -5.03 -1.99
C LEU A 319 -9.13 -6.43 -1.97
N ARG A 320 -9.37 -6.94 -0.75
CA ARG A 320 -10.03 -8.23 -0.49
C ARG A 320 -11.06 -8.05 0.60
N PHE A 321 -12.26 -8.58 0.39
CA PHE A 321 -13.36 -8.43 1.35
C PHE A 321 -14.04 -9.76 1.62
N TYR A 322 -14.16 -10.11 2.89
CA TYR A 322 -14.99 -11.21 3.33
C TYR A 322 -16.44 -10.75 3.47
N TYR A 323 -17.39 -11.56 3.01
CA TYR A 323 -18.80 -11.36 3.35
C TYR A 323 -19.16 -12.17 4.59
N ASN A 324 -19.49 -11.47 5.68
CA ASN A 324 -19.96 -12.09 6.90
C ASN A 324 -21.46 -12.43 6.78
N PRO A 325 -21.85 -13.71 6.68
CA PRO A 325 -23.24 -14.08 6.48
C PRO A 325 -24.11 -13.88 7.73
N ILE A 326 -23.50 -13.69 8.90
CA ILE A 326 -24.23 -13.44 10.16
C ILE A 326 -24.69 -11.98 10.22
N THR A 327 -23.78 -11.05 9.90
CA THR A 327 -24.07 -9.61 9.97
C THR A 327 -24.58 -9.06 8.64
N SER A 328 -24.47 -9.82 7.56
CA SER A 328 -24.72 -9.38 6.19
C SER A 328 -23.87 -8.16 5.78
N LYS A 329 -22.65 -8.04 6.34
CA LYS A 329 -21.71 -6.96 6.06
C LYS A 329 -20.40 -7.48 5.48
N LEU A 330 -19.72 -6.61 4.75
CA LEU A 330 -18.36 -6.80 4.27
C LEU A 330 -17.35 -6.47 5.37
N GLU A 331 -16.28 -7.25 5.46
CA GLU A 331 -15.14 -7.04 6.35
C GLU A 331 -13.84 -7.04 5.52
N PRO A 332 -12.89 -6.11 5.79
CA PRO A 332 -11.62 -6.09 5.06
C PRO A 332 -10.75 -7.29 5.42
N ILE A 333 -9.98 -7.79 4.45
CA ILE A 333 -8.89 -8.74 4.67
C ILE A 333 -7.58 -8.04 4.35
N ALA A 334 -6.66 -8.01 5.31
CA ALA A 334 -5.36 -7.37 5.13
C ALA A 334 -4.47 -8.19 4.20
N PHE A 335 -4.02 -7.60 3.09
CA PHE A 335 -3.23 -8.26 2.08
C PHE A 335 -2.28 -7.30 1.37
N ASP A 336 -1.08 -7.77 1.05
CA ASP A 336 -0.10 -7.12 0.18
C ASP A 336 0.20 -5.66 0.57
N GLY A 337 0.54 -5.45 1.84
CA GLY A 337 0.76 -4.10 2.37
C GLY A 337 2.03 -3.44 1.85
N ASN A 338 3.07 -4.21 1.50
CA ASN A 338 4.44 -3.70 1.32
C ASN A 338 4.86 -2.79 2.49
N SER A 339 4.64 -3.31 3.69
CA SER A 339 4.62 -2.54 4.94
C SER A 339 6.02 -2.17 5.49
N GLY A 340 6.00 -1.32 6.51
CA GLY A 340 7.14 -0.82 7.29
C GLY A 340 7.68 0.54 6.85
N GLY A 341 7.20 1.09 5.74
CA GLY A 341 7.61 2.39 5.21
C GLY A 341 7.10 3.59 6.03
N LYS A 342 7.73 4.75 5.85
CA LYS A 342 7.18 6.03 6.31
C LYS A 342 6.12 6.49 5.33
N LEU A 343 4.99 6.97 5.84
CA LEU A 343 3.96 7.62 5.07
C LEU A 343 4.40 9.02 4.62
N SER A 344 3.93 9.46 3.45
CA SER A 344 4.02 10.87 3.04
C SER A 344 2.83 11.69 3.52
N LYS A 345 1.67 11.04 3.66
CA LYS A 345 0.39 11.57 4.17
C LYS A 345 -0.47 10.41 4.69
N TYR A 346 -1.54 10.71 5.41
CA TYR A 346 -2.57 9.73 5.76
C TYR A 346 -3.36 9.28 4.52
N GLU A 347 -3.59 7.97 4.37
CA GLU A 347 -4.37 7.40 3.26
C GLU A 347 -5.71 6.82 3.75
N HIS A 348 -6.81 7.38 3.25
CA HIS A 348 -8.16 6.90 3.55
C HIS A 348 -8.52 5.64 2.76
N PHE A 349 -9.61 4.98 3.17
CA PHE A 349 -10.22 3.93 2.38
C PHE A 349 -10.60 4.44 0.98
N LEU A 350 -10.29 3.65 -0.05
CA LEU A 350 -10.35 4.06 -1.47
C LEU A 350 -11.72 4.61 -1.89
N PHE A 351 -12.81 4.07 -1.35
CA PHE A 351 -14.18 4.44 -1.73
C PHE A 351 -14.84 5.44 -0.78
N LEU A 352 -14.05 6.18 0.01
CA LEU A 352 -14.56 7.19 0.92
C LEU A 352 -15.26 8.33 0.16
N ASN A 353 -16.51 8.60 0.53
CA ASN A 353 -17.25 9.80 0.19
C ASN A 353 -17.48 10.64 1.46
N GLN A 354 -16.77 11.76 1.58
CA GLN A 354 -16.78 12.59 2.79
C GLN A 354 -18.17 13.15 3.14
N GLU A 355 -19.06 13.32 2.16
CA GLU A 355 -20.41 13.85 2.39
C GLU A 355 -21.36 12.78 2.97
N LYS A 356 -21.13 11.50 2.63
CA LYS A 356 -22.03 10.39 2.97
C LYS A 356 -21.52 9.51 4.11
N ASP A 357 -20.21 9.49 4.36
CA ASP A 357 -19.56 8.48 5.19
C ASP A 357 -19.18 8.97 6.60
N SER A 358 -19.97 9.87 7.17
CA SER A 358 -19.73 10.40 8.52
C SER A 358 -19.69 9.30 9.60
N VAL A 359 -20.50 8.24 9.46
CA VAL A 359 -20.50 7.09 10.38
C VAL A 359 -19.16 6.35 10.35
N TYR A 360 -18.62 6.10 9.16
CA TYR A 360 -17.30 5.47 9.01
C TYR A 360 -16.18 6.38 9.55
N LEU A 361 -16.24 7.69 9.25
CA LEU A 361 -15.21 8.63 9.69
C LEU A 361 -15.17 8.84 11.21
N LYS A 362 -16.32 8.74 11.91
CA LYS A 362 -16.36 8.72 13.37
C LYS A 362 -15.72 7.45 13.94
N GLU A 363 -16.06 6.29 13.39
CA GLU A 363 -15.42 5.02 13.78
C GLU A 363 -13.91 5.01 13.47
N LEU A 364 -13.50 5.72 12.42
CA LEU A 364 -12.09 5.95 12.12
C LEU A 364 -11.40 6.77 13.19
N ALA A 365 -12.01 7.85 13.68
CA ALA A 365 -11.42 8.60 14.79
C ALA A 365 -11.16 7.70 16.02
N TYR A 366 -12.08 6.83 16.39
CA TYR A 366 -11.87 5.89 17.51
C TYR A 366 -10.75 4.87 17.23
N ALA A 367 -10.68 4.34 16.00
CA ALA A 367 -9.59 3.45 15.62
C ALA A 367 -8.22 4.16 15.64
N LEU A 368 -8.17 5.40 15.15
CA LEU A 368 -6.96 6.22 15.19
C LEU A 368 -6.55 6.54 16.64
N ASP A 369 -7.51 6.79 17.54
CA ASP A 369 -7.27 7.00 18.97
C ASP A 369 -6.64 5.78 19.67
N VAL A 370 -6.86 4.57 19.16
CA VAL A 370 -6.17 3.38 19.65
C VAL A 370 -4.73 3.34 19.13
N VAL A 371 -4.54 3.44 17.81
CA VAL A 371 -3.25 3.13 17.18
C VAL A 371 -2.22 4.26 17.26
N HIS A 372 -2.62 5.53 17.47
CA HIS A 372 -1.67 6.65 17.64
C HIS A 372 -0.86 6.56 18.93
N ARG A 373 -1.37 5.86 19.94
CA ARG A 373 -0.78 5.83 21.28
C ARG A 373 0.55 5.07 21.26
N PRO A 374 1.64 5.60 21.86
CA PRO A 374 2.91 4.89 21.95
C PRO A 374 2.80 3.51 22.60
N ASN A 375 1.91 3.35 23.59
CA ASN A 375 1.69 2.07 24.27
C ASN A 375 1.17 0.97 23.35
N TYR A 376 0.36 1.29 22.33
CA TYR A 376 -0.08 0.31 21.34
C TYR A 376 1.12 -0.30 20.61
N LEU A 377 2.00 0.58 20.10
CA LEU A 377 3.20 0.17 19.37
C LEU A 377 4.21 -0.55 20.28
N ASN A 378 4.43 -0.04 21.49
CA ASN A 378 5.33 -0.66 22.47
C ASN A 378 4.88 -2.07 22.83
N LYS A 379 3.59 -2.26 23.09
CA LYS A 379 3.00 -3.57 23.38
C LYS A 379 3.18 -4.51 22.20
N LEU A 380 2.85 -4.06 20.98
CA LEU A 380 2.99 -4.88 19.78
C LEU A 380 4.43 -5.39 19.57
N PHE A 381 5.43 -4.53 19.73
CA PHE A 381 6.84 -4.95 19.62
C PHE A 381 7.27 -5.87 20.77
N SER A 382 6.80 -5.60 21.98
CA SER A 382 7.10 -6.42 23.15
C SER A 382 6.53 -7.84 23.03
N ASP A 383 5.26 -7.94 22.63
CA ASP A 383 4.54 -9.22 22.49
C ASP A 383 5.23 -10.16 21.48
N TYR A 384 5.81 -9.59 20.42
CA TYR A 384 6.38 -10.34 19.29
C TYR A 384 7.90 -10.30 19.19
N TYR A 385 8.60 -9.76 20.19
CA TYR A 385 10.05 -9.56 20.15
C TYR A 385 10.83 -10.85 19.85
N LYS A 386 10.55 -11.94 20.58
CA LYS A 386 11.26 -13.22 20.44
C LYS A 386 11.07 -13.84 19.05
N GLU A 387 9.84 -13.87 18.54
CA GLU A 387 9.55 -14.38 17.19
C GLU A 387 10.22 -13.51 16.12
N MET A 388 10.15 -12.19 16.27
CA MET A 388 10.75 -11.24 15.33
C MET A 388 12.28 -11.38 15.28
N GLU A 389 12.93 -11.56 16.43
CA GLU A 389 14.37 -11.78 16.53
C GLU A 389 14.78 -13.09 15.85
N ALA A 390 14.05 -14.18 16.10
CA ALA A 390 14.29 -15.48 15.47
C ALA A 390 14.19 -15.44 13.93
N PHE A 391 13.35 -14.57 13.36
CA PHE A 391 13.29 -14.33 11.92
C PHE A 391 14.35 -13.34 11.42
N SER A 392 14.65 -12.30 12.20
CA SER A 392 15.51 -11.21 11.74
C SER A 392 16.96 -11.65 11.53
N VAL A 393 17.49 -12.55 12.37
CA VAL A 393 18.86 -13.07 12.24
C VAL A 393 19.08 -13.74 10.87
N PRO A 394 18.37 -14.84 10.51
CA PRO A 394 18.59 -15.52 9.24
C PRO A 394 18.31 -14.62 8.02
N LEU A 395 17.26 -13.78 8.08
CA LEU A 395 16.89 -12.91 6.96
C LEU A 395 17.94 -11.80 6.72
N LYS A 396 18.53 -11.25 7.79
CA LYS A 396 19.57 -10.22 7.67
C LYS A 396 20.81 -10.77 6.99
N ASP A 397 21.20 -12.00 7.33
CA ASP A 397 22.39 -12.65 6.79
C ASP A 397 22.27 -12.89 5.28
N GLU A 398 21.12 -13.40 4.81
CA GLU A 398 20.92 -13.67 3.38
C GLU A 398 20.67 -12.39 2.57
N PHE A 399 19.78 -11.52 3.05
CA PHE A 399 19.29 -10.42 2.21
C PHE A 399 20.02 -9.10 2.42
N LYS A 400 20.88 -8.99 3.45
CA LYS A 400 21.63 -7.78 3.82
C LYS A 400 20.77 -6.53 4.03
N GLY A 401 19.46 -6.72 4.21
CA GLY A 401 18.48 -5.64 4.38
C GLY A 401 17.98 -5.56 5.82
N PRO A 402 17.42 -4.40 6.24
CA PRO A 402 16.96 -4.22 7.60
C PRO A 402 15.64 -4.96 7.87
N GLY A 403 15.45 -5.40 9.11
CA GLY A 403 14.12 -5.75 9.63
C GLY A 403 13.25 -4.50 9.80
N ILE A 404 12.00 -4.69 10.24
CA ILE A 404 11.08 -3.59 10.53
C ILE A 404 11.73 -2.54 11.46
N LYS A 405 11.49 -1.26 11.14
CA LYS A 405 12.04 -0.13 11.90
C LYS A 405 10.93 0.52 12.72
N LYS A 406 10.98 0.36 14.05
CA LYS A 406 10.00 0.97 14.96
C LYS A 406 9.87 2.50 14.76
N VAL A 407 10.99 3.19 14.53
CA VAL A 407 11.02 4.64 14.25
C VAL A 407 10.19 5.06 13.01
N ASN A 408 9.99 4.17 12.04
CA ASN A 408 9.10 4.47 10.91
C ASN A 408 7.63 4.46 11.34
N LEU A 409 7.24 3.52 12.21
CA LEU A 409 5.88 3.42 12.74
C LEU A 409 5.59 4.56 13.72
N GLU A 410 6.57 4.93 14.56
CA GLU A 410 6.49 6.13 15.42
C GLU A 410 6.31 7.41 14.60
N PHE A 411 6.98 7.52 13.45
CA PHE A 411 6.76 8.62 12.51
C PHE A 411 5.32 8.60 11.96
N ASN A 412 4.81 7.43 11.58
CA ASN A 412 3.44 7.29 11.07
C ASN A 412 2.39 7.59 12.15
N GLN A 413 2.66 7.30 13.43
CA GLN A 413 1.78 7.68 14.56
C GLN A 413 1.54 9.19 14.63
N LYS A 414 2.53 10.03 14.25
CA LYS A 414 2.35 11.49 14.19
C LYS A 414 1.33 11.90 13.13
N LEU A 415 1.42 11.33 11.93
CA LEU A 415 0.45 11.59 10.85
C LEU A 415 -0.96 11.07 11.19
N ILE A 416 -1.03 9.95 11.90
CA ILE A 416 -2.29 9.42 12.44
C ILE A 416 -2.89 10.37 13.48
N LYS A 417 -2.07 10.93 14.38
CA LYS A 417 -2.50 11.91 15.38
C LYS A 417 -3.06 13.17 14.72
N ASP A 418 -2.42 13.68 13.67
CA ASP A 418 -2.91 14.83 12.91
C ASP A 418 -4.31 14.58 12.33
N GLU A 419 -4.53 13.40 11.74
CA GLU A 419 -5.83 13.01 11.18
C GLU A 419 -6.88 12.76 12.27
N LEU A 420 -6.48 12.18 13.41
CA LEU A 420 -7.34 12.01 14.58
C LEU A 420 -7.88 13.37 15.08
N ILE A 421 -6.99 14.35 15.27
CA ILE A 421 -7.37 15.71 15.69
C ILE A 421 -8.34 16.33 14.69
N ARG A 422 -8.06 16.19 13.39
CA ARG A 422 -8.96 16.68 12.33
C ARG A 422 -10.37 16.08 12.44
N LEU A 423 -10.47 14.77 12.61
CA LEU A 423 -11.77 14.06 12.71
C LEU A 423 -12.49 14.35 14.02
N LYS A 424 -11.75 14.40 15.14
CA LYS A 424 -12.27 14.81 16.45
C LYS A 424 -12.94 16.18 16.37
N ASN A 425 -12.26 17.16 15.77
CA ASN A 425 -12.77 18.52 15.62
C ASN A 425 -13.93 18.61 14.63
N LEU A 426 -13.84 17.89 13.51
CA LEU A 426 -14.90 17.85 12.49
C LEU A 426 -16.22 17.30 13.04
N TYR A 427 -16.16 16.32 13.94
CA TYR A 427 -17.34 15.62 14.47
C TYR A 427 -17.63 15.90 15.94
N ASN A 428 -16.89 16.81 16.57
CA ASN A 428 -17.01 17.19 17.98
C ASN A 428 -16.99 15.97 18.93
N LEU A 429 -16.00 15.09 18.77
CA LEU A 429 -15.85 13.86 19.57
C LEU A 429 -15.18 14.17 20.91
N THR A 430 -15.97 14.50 21.93
CA THR A 430 -15.49 14.99 23.24
C THR A 430 -14.90 13.90 24.13
N ASP A 431 -15.18 12.64 23.85
CA ASP A 431 -14.69 11.47 24.58
C ASP A 431 -13.29 11.03 24.13
N ILE A 432 -12.82 11.50 22.97
CA ILE A 432 -11.44 11.31 22.51
C ILE A 432 -10.54 12.35 23.18
N ASN A 433 -9.76 11.90 24.16
CA ASN A 433 -8.73 12.72 24.81
C ASN A 433 -7.38 12.53 24.11
N VAL A 434 -7.11 13.39 23.12
CA VAL A 434 -5.81 13.51 22.47
C VAL A 434 -5.25 14.89 22.78
N GLU A 435 -4.01 14.94 23.26
CA GLU A 435 -3.27 16.20 23.42
C GLU A 435 -3.09 16.83 22.04
N GLU A 436 -3.88 17.87 21.77
CA GLU A 436 -3.65 18.73 20.63
C GLU A 436 -2.30 19.42 20.84
N GLU A 437 -1.41 19.37 19.84
CA GLU A 437 -0.13 20.07 19.91
C GLU A 437 -0.43 21.54 20.21
N LEU A 438 0.13 22.06 21.30
CA LEU A 438 -0.09 23.44 21.71
C LEU A 438 0.43 24.34 20.58
N ILE A 439 -0.45 25.19 20.04
CA ILE A 439 -0.04 26.22 19.09
C ILE A 439 0.03 27.52 19.88
N GLU A 440 1.23 28.05 20.04
CA GLU A 440 1.40 29.38 20.63
C GLU A 440 1.39 30.43 19.52
N GLU A 441 0.39 31.33 19.56
CA GLU A 441 0.34 32.46 18.63
C GLU A 441 1.38 33.50 19.05
N VAL A 442 2.37 33.74 18.18
CA VAL A 442 3.42 34.72 18.41
C VAL A 442 2.82 36.13 18.35
N LYS A 443 3.05 36.92 19.40
CA LYS A 443 2.57 38.31 19.47
C LYS A 443 3.18 39.16 18.35
N LEU A 444 2.33 39.68 17.46
CA LEU A 444 2.75 40.55 16.36
C LEU A 444 2.70 42.03 16.76
N PRO A 445 3.60 42.87 16.19
CA PRO A 445 3.48 44.32 16.28
C PRO A 445 2.14 44.81 15.73
N ALA A 446 1.51 45.76 16.43
CA ALA A 446 0.28 46.39 15.98
C ALA A 446 0.45 46.97 14.56
N GLN A 447 -0.60 46.94 13.74
CA GLN A 447 -0.56 47.37 12.33
C GLN A 447 0.07 48.77 12.13
N LYS A 448 -0.16 49.69 13.07
CA LYS A 448 0.42 51.05 13.04
C LYS A 448 1.95 51.10 13.09
N LEU A 449 2.60 50.02 13.53
CA LEU A 449 4.06 49.88 13.61
C LEU A 449 4.66 49.27 12.34
N TRP A 450 3.83 48.87 11.36
CA TRP A 450 4.30 48.28 10.12
C TRP A 450 4.94 49.35 9.24
N VAL A 451 6.10 49.06 8.67
CA VAL A 451 6.84 50.02 7.84
C VAL A 451 6.60 49.71 6.37
N SER A 452 6.06 50.67 5.62
CA SER A 452 5.95 50.59 4.16
C SER A 452 7.17 51.21 3.49
N LYS A 453 7.80 50.48 2.56
CA LYS A 453 8.87 50.97 1.69
C LYS A 453 8.42 50.78 0.25
N GLY A 454 8.38 51.83 -0.56
CA GLY A 454 8.00 51.74 -1.98
C GLY A 454 6.57 51.25 -2.26
N VAL A 455 5.72 51.17 -1.24
CA VAL A 455 4.29 50.82 -1.35
C VAL A 455 3.43 51.87 -0.66
N LYS A 456 2.17 51.98 -1.11
CA LYS A 456 1.11 52.76 -0.48
C LYS A 456 0.04 51.80 0.05
N MET A 457 -0.35 51.95 1.31
CA MET A 457 -1.38 51.15 1.95
C MET A 457 -2.62 52.01 2.22
N GLU A 458 -3.75 51.64 1.65
CA GLU A 458 -5.00 52.41 1.72
C GLU A 458 -6.12 51.52 2.27
N LYS A 459 -6.90 52.03 3.24
CA LYS A 459 -8.06 51.31 3.75
C LYS A 459 -9.12 51.27 2.65
N HIS A 460 -9.55 50.06 2.27
CA HIS A 460 -10.51 49.85 1.19
C HIS A 460 -11.93 49.67 1.71
N SER A 461 -12.11 48.85 2.75
CA SER A 461 -13.40 48.62 3.40
C SER A 461 -13.22 48.09 4.83
N SER A 462 -14.28 48.16 5.64
CA SER A 462 -14.33 47.52 6.96
C SER A 462 -15.55 46.61 7.07
N ASN A 463 -15.35 45.43 7.62
CA ASN A 463 -16.43 44.50 7.96
C ASN A 463 -16.33 44.17 9.46
N ASN A 464 -17.41 44.41 10.20
CA ASN A 464 -17.46 44.25 11.67
C ASN A 464 -17.06 42.84 12.15
N ASN A 465 -17.19 41.81 11.31
CA ASN A 465 -16.83 40.42 11.66
C ASN A 465 -15.57 39.87 10.98
N LYS A 466 -14.98 40.58 9.99
CA LYS A 466 -13.86 40.05 9.16
C LYS A 466 -12.60 40.92 9.16
N GLY A 467 -12.59 42.02 9.92
CA GLY A 467 -11.48 42.98 9.96
C GLY A 467 -11.54 44.01 8.82
N SER A 468 -10.59 44.96 8.84
CA SER A 468 -10.47 45.98 7.80
C SER A 468 -9.66 45.45 6.62
N VAL A 469 -10.16 45.65 5.40
CA VAL A 469 -9.48 45.31 4.15
C VAL A 469 -8.64 46.50 3.71
N TYR A 470 -7.37 46.24 3.38
CA TYR A 470 -6.45 47.24 2.85
C TYR A 470 -6.03 46.90 1.43
N LYS A 471 -5.97 47.91 0.57
CA LYS A 471 -5.31 47.84 -0.74
C LYS A 471 -3.85 48.25 -0.54
N VAL A 472 -2.92 47.39 -0.92
CA VAL A 472 -1.50 47.72 -0.99
C VAL A 472 -1.09 47.81 -2.46
N SER A 473 -0.51 48.94 -2.84
CA SER A 473 -0.08 49.22 -4.20
C SER A 473 1.40 49.58 -4.21
N ARG A 474 2.18 49.09 -5.19
CA ARG A 474 3.55 49.59 -5.39
C ARG A 474 3.48 51.06 -5.78
N SER A 475 4.14 51.93 -5.00
CA SER A 475 4.31 53.35 -5.32
C SER A 475 5.63 53.63 -6.02
N SER A 476 6.56 52.66 -6.03
CA SER A 476 7.81 52.72 -6.78
C SER A 476 8.03 51.45 -7.61
N LEU A 477 8.43 51.67 -8.86
CA LEU A 477 8.86 50.64 -9.80
C LEU A 477 10.39 50.48 -9.84
N LYS A 478 11.13 51.52 -9.43
CA LYS A 478 12.60 51.58 -9.55
C LYS A 478 13.33 51.12 -8.28
N THR A 479 12.62 50.93 -7.17
CA THR A 479 13.20 50.54 -5.88
C THR A 479 12.42 49.38 -5.25
N PRO A 480 13.00 48.65 -4.29
CA PRO A 480 12.28 47.60 -3.59
C PRO A 480 11.00 48.10 -2.94
N ALA A 481 9.91 47.33 -3.09
CA ALA A 481 8.59 47.68 -2.58
C ALA A 481 8.01 46.56 -1.70
N TYR A 482 7.76 46.86 -0.42
CA TYR A 482 7.22 45.93 0.55
C TYR A 482 6.70 46.62 1.82
N ILE A 483 5.94 45.88 2.61
CA ILE A 483 5.63 46.15 4.01
C ILE A 483 6.52 45.26 4.86
N VAL A 484 7.06 45.77 5.97
CA VAL A 484 7.86 45.00 6.93
C VAL A 484 7.35 45.17 8.35
N LEU A 485 7.24 44.05 9.06
CA LEU A 485 7.01 43.93 10.49
C LEU A 485 8.33 43.52 11.13
N LYS A 486 8.85 44.32 12.06
CA LYS A 486 10.13 44.08 12.73
C LYS A 486 9.93 43.52 14.13
N ASP A 487 11.03 43.03 14.71
CA ASP A 487 11.15 42.70 16.14
C ASP A 487 10.17 41.63 16.64
N ILE A 488 9.86 40.65 15.78
CA ILE A 488 9.01 39.50 16.14
C ILE A 488 9.88 38.48 16.87
N LYS A 489 9.60 38.27 18.16
CA LYS A 489 10.30 37.29 18.99
C LYS A 489 9.80 35.88 18.68
N VAL A 490 10.73 34.96 18.51
CA VAL A 490 10.48 33.55 18.23
C VAL A 490 11.48 32.70 19.00
N SER A 491 11.14 31.46 19.28
CA SER A 491 11.99 30.42 19.85
C SER A 491 13.01 29.93 18.83
N PHE A 492 14.23 29.70 19.30
CA PHE A 492 15.32 29.19 18.45
C PHE A 492 15.06 27.72 18.11
N GLU A 493 15.23 27.37 16.84
CA GLU A 493 15.12 26.00 16.32
C GLU A 493 13.72 25.36 16.36
N GLU A 494 12.68 26.19 16.29
CA GLU A 494 11.29 25.75 16.22
C GLU A 494 10.67 25.94 14.83
N GLU A 495 9.63 25.17 14.52
CA GLU A 495 8.88 25.29 13.27
C GLU A 495 7.74 26.29 13.43
N TYR A 496 7.73 27.28 12.54
CA TYR A 496 6.73 28.34 12.54
C TYR A 496 5.90 28.30 11.27
N LYS A 497 4.62 28.65 11.42
CA LYS A 497 3.67 28.84 10.33
C LYS A 497 3.19 30.29 10.31
N THR A 498 3.44 30.99 9.21
CA THR A 498 2.94 32.35 8.95
C THR A 498 1.79 32.28 7.96
N THR A 499 0.62 32.79 8.35
CA THR A 499 -0.59 32.77 7.51
C THR A 499 -1.15 34.17 7.32
N ILE A 500 -1.65 34.48 6.11
CA ILE A 500 -2.31 35.76 5.78
C ILE A 500 -3.39 35.57 4.70
N LYS A 501 -4.50 36.33 4.80
CA LYS A 501 -5.55 36.35 3.77
C LYS A 501 -5.28 37.43 2.73
N LEU A 502 -5.25 37.00 1.46
CA LEU A 502 -4.90 37.81 0.30
C LEU A 502 -6.00 37.70 -0.77
N LYS A 503 -6.18 38.77 -1.53
CA LYS A 503 -7.04 38.80 -2.72
C LYS A 503 -6.36 39.63 -3.81
N LYS A 504 -6.45 39.14 -5.05
CA LYS A 504 -5.90 39.85 -6.22
C LYS A 504 -6.51 41.25 -6.32
N GLY A 505 -5.68 42.25 -6.62
CA GLY A 505 -6.13 43.59 -6.99
C GLY A 505 -6.24 43.78 -8.50
N ASP A 506 -6.46 45.01 -8.93
CA ASP A 506 -6.70 45.36 -10.34
C ASP A 506 -5.41 45.36 -11.18
N LEU A 507 -4.23 45.45 -10.55
CA LEU A 507 -2.93 45.54 -11.22
C LEU A 507 -2.03 44.39 -10.78
N GLY A 508 -1.56 43.58 -11.72
CA GLY A 508 -0.78 42.37 -11.43
C GLY A 508 -1.60 41.25 -10.76
N SER A 509 -0.94 40.18 -10.34
CA SER A 509 -1.60 39.05 -9.66
C SER A 509 -0.75 38.37 -8.60
N HIS A 510 0.51 38.77 -8.44
CA HIS A 510 1.44 38.05 -7.58
C HIS A 510 1.66 38.78 -6.25
N PHE A 511 1.86 38.01 -5.20
CA PHE A 511 2.12 38.52 -3.87
C PHE A 511 3.26 37.74 -3.21
N GLY A 512 4.23 38.45 -2.67
CA GLY A 512 5.37 37.86 -1.96
C GLY A 512 5.18 37.89 -0.46
N LEU A 513 5.65 36.84 0.20
CA LEU A 513 5.71 36.71 1.66
C LEU A 513 7.08 36.15 2.03
N ARG A 514 7.72 36.77 3.03
CA ARG A 514 9.03 36.36 3.52
C ARG A 514 9.06 36.38 5.05
N VAL A 515 9.59 35.31 5.63
CA VAL A 515 10.10 35.27 7.02
C VAL A 515 11.61 35.43 6.95
N GLN A 516 12.19 36.40 7.65
CA GLN A 516 13.63 36.66 7.57
C GLN A 516 14.21 36.94 8.95
N GLY A 517 15.34 36.31 9.25
CA GLY A 517 16.22 36.66 10.37
C GLY A 517 17.36 37.60 9.94
N THR A 518 18.54 37.39 10.48
CA THR A 518 19.78 38.00 10.05
C THR A 518 20.16 37.47 8.68
N TYR A 519 20.34 38.37 7.71
CA TYR A 519 20.69 37.97 6.34
C TYR A 519 21.96 37.10 6.35
N PRO A 520 21.99 35.94 5.65
CA PRO A 520 21.07 35.50 4.60
C PRO A 520 19.88 34.62 5.06
N ASN A 521 19.63 34.47 6.36
CA ASN A 521 18.60 33.56 6.90
C ASN A 521 17.17 34.02 6.56
N ARG A 522 16.50 33.29 5.65
CA ARG A 522 15.14 33.63 5.21
C ARG A 522 14.41 32.46 4.57
N ILE A 523 13.09 32.57 4.51
CA ILE A 523 12.21 31.77 3.67
C ILE A 523 11.31 32.73 2.88
N ASP A 524 11.18 32.46 1.59
CA ASP A 524 10.44 33.25 0.61
C ASP A 524 9.36 32.40 -0.04
N ALA A 525 8.16 32.97 -0.22
CA ALA A 525 7.11 32.42 -1.05
C ALA A 525 6.49 33.50 -1.94
N VAL A 526 6.14 33.11 -3.17
CA VAL A 526 5.37 33.95 -4.08
C VAL A 526 4.10 33.21 -4.51
N PHE A 527 2.97 33.89 -4.39
CA PHE A 527 1.64 33.35 -4.68
C PHE A 527 1.06 34.03 -5.94
N ASP A 528 0.49 33.24 -6.85
CA ASP A 528 -0.32 33.73 -7.98
C ASP A 528 -1.79 33.73 -7.56
N LEU A 529 -2.29 34.91 -7.20
CA LEU A 529 -3.66 35.13 -6.71
C LEU A 529 -4.70 35.10 -7.84
N GLN A 530 -4.29 35.10 -9.10
CA GLN A 530 -5.22 34.93 -10.23
C GLN A 530 -5.54 33.45 -10.45
N LYS A 531 -4.52 32.61 -10.39
CA LYS A 531 -4.66 31.16 -10.63
C LYS A 531 -4.91 30.36 -9.35
N GLY A 532 -4.76 30.96 -8.18
CA GLY A 532 -4.81 30.25 -6.90
C GLY A 532 -3.67 29.24 -6.75
N LYS A 533 -2.48 29.57 -7.28
CA LYS A 533 -1.33 28.65 -7.33
C LYS A 533 -0.10 29.26 -6.63
N LEU A 534 0.71 28.39 -6.05
CA LEU A 534 2.03 28.77 -5.55
C LEU A 534 2.99 28.92 -6.75
N LYS A 535 3.63 30.09 -6.89
CA LYS A 535 4.68 30.30 -7.90
C LYS A 535 5.96 29.59 -7.49
N GLY A 536 6.31 29.65 -6.21
CA GLY A 536 7.43 28.90 -5.65
C GLY A 536 7.74 29.29 -4.21
N VAL A 537 8.59 28.49 -3.59
CA VAL A 537 9.15 28.69 -2.25
C VAL A 537 10.66 28.50 -2.29
N LYS A 538 11.42 29.32 -1.56
CA LYS A 538 12.88 29.24 -1.45
C LYS A 538 13.34 29.54 -0.03
N SER A 539 14.35 28.83 0.44
CA SER A 539 15.08 29.16 1.67
C SER A 539 16.44 29.79 1.34
N GLY A 540 16.97 30.57 2.27
CA GLY A 540 18.33 31.10 2.27
C GLY A 540 18.92 31.05 3.68
N GLY A 541 20.25 30.92 3.77
CA GLY A 541 20.95 30.76 5.04
C GLY A 541 20.60 29.46 5.76
N ASN A 542 20.40 29.54 7.08
CA ASN A 542 20.25 28.40 7.99
C ASN A 542 18.79 27.96 8.24
N PHE A 543 17.81 28.67 7.68
CA PHE A 543 16.39 28.28 7.80
C PHE A 543 16.12 27.08 6.87
N ASP A 544 15.43 26.07 7.39
CA ASP A 544 15.16 24.79 6.73
C ASP A 544 13.66 24.45 6.75
N LEU A 545 13.29 23.33 6.12
CA LEU A 545 11.90 22.85 6.04
C LEU A 545 10.90 23.85 5.44
N ALA A 546 11.38 24.74 4.56
CA ALA A 546 10.55 25.74 3.89
C ALA A 546 9.41 25.10 3.08
N LYS A 547 8.17 25.43 3.44
CA LYS A 547 6.96 25.03 2.72
C LYS A 547 6.04 26.23 2.55
N ALA A 548 5.23 26.22 1.50
CA ALA A 548 4.21 27.23 1.28
C ALA A 548 2.97 26.60 0.67
N SER A 549 1.81 27.18 0.96
CA SER A 549 0.53 26.74 0.40
C SER A 549 -0.42 27.91 0.19
N ILE A 550 -1.37 27.71 -0.71
CA ILE A 550 -2.44 28.66 -1.03
C ILE A 550 -3.75 27.88 -1.07
N LYS A 551 -4.78 28.37 -0.36
CA LYS A 551 -6.10 27.74 -0.28
C LYS A 551 -7.19 28.78 -0.49
N GLU A 552 -8.13 28.51 -1.38
CA GLU A 552 -9.28 29.40 -1.59
C GLU A 552 -10.21 29.38 -0.36
N VAL A 553 -10.65 30.56 0.08
CA VAL A 553 -11.57 30.74 1.22
C VAL A 553 -12.86 31.50 0.85
N GLY A 554 -13.13 31.61 -0.45
CA GLY A 554 -14.35 32.18 -1.02
C GLY A 554 -14.26 33.67 -1.37
N GLY A 555 -15.05 34.10 -2.37
CA GLY A 555 -15.12 35.50 -2.80
C GLY A 555 -13.82 36.04 -3.41
N GLY A 556 -13.01 35.17 -4.00
CA GLY A 556 -11.68 35.48 -4.56
C GLY A 556 -10.59 35.70 -3.50
N TRP A 557 -10.87 35.36 -2.25
CA TRP A 557 -9.88 35.38 -1.17
C TRP A 557 -9.15 34.06 -1.08
N TYR A 558 -7.86 34.15 -0.78
CA TYR A 558 -6.98 33.04 -0.52
C TYR A 558 -6.36 33.16 0.85
N GLU A 559 -6.26 32.05 1.56
CA GLU A 559 -5.39 31.89 2.71
C GLU A 559 -4.03 31.40 2.21
N CYS A 560 -3.01 32.24 2.39
CA CYS A 560 -1.64 31.98 1.97
C CYS A 560 -0.79 31.69 3.20
N THR A 561 -0.08 30.56 3.17
CA THR A 561 0.72 30.07 4.28
C THR A 561 2.18 29.91 3.85
N LEU A 562 3.09 30.30 4.74
CA LEU A 562 4.52 30.07 4.64
C LEU A 562 5.02 29.47 5.95
N SER A 563 5.68 28.32 5.90
CA SER A 563 6.22 27.65 7.08
C SER A 563 7.68 27.25 6.91
N GLY A 564 8.36 27.04 8.02
CA GLY A 564 9.67 26.41 8.08
C GLY A 564 10.30 26.50 9.46
N LYS A 565 11.43 25.86 9.62
CA LYS A 565 12.19 25.83 10.88
C LYS A 565 13.10 27.05 10.97
N ILE A 566 12.90 27.82 12.02
CA ILE A 566 13.52 29.13 12.26
C ILE A 566 14.66 28.95 13.27
N LYS A 567 15.88 29.26 12.86
CA LYS A 567 17.10 29.11 13.69
C LYS A 567 17.62 30.44 14.21
N GLU A 568 16.70 31.29 14.65
CA GLU A 568 16.98 32.59 15.24
C GLU A 568 15.93 32.90 16.31
N SER A 569 16.26 33.82 17.23
CA SER A 569 15.36 34.22 18.32
C SER A 569 14.53 35.47 18.00
N SER A 570 14.71 36.03 16.80
CA SER A 570 13.98 37.19 16.33
C SER A 570 13.91 37.18 14.80
N VAL A 571 12.73 37.45 14.25
CA VAL A 571 12.51 37.55 12.80
C VAL A 571 11.76 38.83 12.44
N LYS A 572 11.69 39.08 11.14
CA LYS A 572 10.80 40.06 10.52
C LYS A 572 9.97 39.37 9.45
N ILE A 573 8.73 39.83 9.30
CA ILE A 573 7.87 39.46 8.17
C ILE A 573 7.93 40.57 7.14
N ILE A 574 8.18 40.19 5.88
CA ILE A 574 8.18 41.09 4.74
C ILE A 574 7.12 40.60 3.75
N LEU A 575 6.24 41.49 3.32
CA LEU A 575 5.12 41.12 2.45
C LEU A 575 4.76 42.24 1.47
N GLY A 576 4.26 41.89 0.29
CA GLY A 576 3.82 42.91 -0.66
C GLY A 576 3.49 42.40 -2.06
N PRO A 577 2.85 43.25 -2.88
CA PRO A 577 2.56 42.93 -4.28
C PRO A 577 3.85 42.87 -5.11
N THR A 578 3.93 41.88 -5.99
CA THR A 578 5.09 41.62 -6.85
C THR A 578 4.67 41.34 -8.28
N ALA A 579 5.64 41.47 -9.18
CA ALA A 579 5.51 41.16 -10.60
C ALA A 579 5.68 39.66 -10.88
N SER A 580 5.11 39.22 -12.00
CA SER A 580 5.23 37.83 -12.46
C SER A 580 6.65 37.51 -12.98
N SER A 581 7.37 38.53 -13.43
CA SER A 581 8.75 38.44 -13.94
C SER A 581 9.82 38.25 -12.87
N LEU A 582 9.56 38.59 -11.60
CA LEU A 582 10.57 38.53 -10.54
C LEU A 582 10.79 37.12 -9.98
N ASN A 583 12.03 36.81 -9.58
CA ASN A 583 12.36 35.55 -8.95
C ASN A 583 11.80 35.44 -7.51
N VAL A 584 11.71 34.22 -6.98
CA VAL A 584 11.14 33.99 -5.64
C VAL A 584 11.99 34.62 -4.54
N SER A 585 13.32 34.62 -4.64
CA SER A 585 14.21 35.14 -3.58
C SER A 585 14.46 36.66 -3.63
N GLY A 586 13.88 37.36 -4.60
CA GLY A 586 14.04 38.80 -4.84
C GLY A 586 12.75 39.46 -5.33
N TRP A 587 11.60 38.88 -4.95
CA TRP A 587 10.26 39.33 -5.36
C TRP A 587 9.99 40.79 -4.99
N GLU A 588 10.65 41.32 -3.98
CA GLU A 588 10.45 42.71 -3.55
C GLU A 588 11.13 43.73 -4.48
N GLY A 589 12.03 43.30 -5.35
CA GLY A 589 12.93 44.13 -6.16
C GLY A 589 12.24 45.07 -7.16
N ALA A 590 13.04 45.86 -7.88
CA ALA A 590 12.54 46.77 -8.92
C ALA A 590 11.85 45.99 -10.05
N THR A 591 10.82 46.58 -10.64
CA THR A 591 10.03 45.99 -11.73
C THR A 591 9.44 47.07 -12.61
N ASN A 592 9.12 46.75 -13.86
CA ASN A 592 8.36 47.62 -14.77
C ASN A 592 6.84 47.38 -14.69
N GLU A 593 6.37 46.42 -13.89
CA GLU A 593 4.95 46.09 -13.74
C GLU A 593 4.34 46.83 -12.55
N ALA A 594 3.24 47.56 -12.77
CA ALA A 594 2.42 48.06 -11.68
C ALA A 594 1.70 46.89 -10.99
N CYS A 595 1.76 46.82 -9.67
CA CYS A 595 1.16 45.73 -8.90
C CYS A 595 0.41 46.25 -7.68
N ASN A 596 -0.74 45.66 -7.40
CA ASN A 596 -1.49 45.86 -6.17
C ASN A 596 -2.18 44.55 -5.72
N ALA A 597 -2.57 44.53 -4.45
CA ALA A 597 -3.33 43.44 -3.87
C ALA A 597 -4.17 43.94 -2.70
N PHE A 598 -5.21 43.18 -2.36
CA PHE A 598 -5.97 43.37 -1.13
C PHE A 598 -5.50 42.36 -0.09
N PHE A 599 -5.45 42.80 1.17
CA PHE A 599 -5.16 41.92 2.29
C PHE A 599 -5.89 42.37 3.55
N ILE A 600 -5.99 41.46 4.52
CA ILE A 600 -6.59 41.73 5.83
C ILE A 600 -5.45 41.70 6.87
N PRO A 601 -4.95 42.85 7.38
CA PRO A 601 -3.85 42.88 8.34
C PRO A 601 -4.11 42.03 9.59
N SER A 602 -5.34 42.04 10.11
CA SER A 602 -5.75 41.24 11.27
C SER A 602 -5.85 39.73 11.01
N SER A 603 -5.67 39.29 9.75
CA SER A 603 -5.56 37.87 9.41
C SER A 603 -4.13 37.36 9.41
N LEU A 604 -3.14 38.25 9.54
CA LEU A 604 -1.75 37.84 9.66
C LEU A 604 -1.52 37.18 11.02
N LYS A 605 -1.05 35.95 11.01
CA LYS A 605 -0.70 35.18 12.21
C LYS A 605 0.64 34.50 12.03
N ILE A 606 1.36 34.33 13.13
CA ILE A 606 2.53 33.46 13.24
C ILE A 606 2.26 32.50 14.38
N GLU A 607 2.35 31.21 14.09
CA GLU A 607 2.02 30.12 15.00
C GLU A 607 3.27 29.27 15.20
N GLU A 608 3.70 29.10 16.45
CA GLU A 608 4.73 28.13 16.84
C GLU A 608 4.11 26.74 16.89
N LYS A 609 4.78 25.76 16.29
CA LYS A 609 4.43 24.37 16.48
C LYS A 609 5.16 23.86 17.73
N LEU A 610 4.51 23.87 18.90
CA LEU A 610 5.13 23.37 20.13
C LEU A 610 5.30 21.84 20.03
N LYS A 611 6.48 21.38 20.47
CA LYS A 611 6.92 19.98 20.37
C LYS A 611 6.29 19.05 21.39
#